data_AF-A0A6N0LMU7-F1
#
_entry.id   AF-A0A6N0LMU7-F1
#
_cell.length_a   1.000
_cell.length_b   1.000
_cell.length_c   1.000
_cell.angle_alpha   90.00
_cell.angle_beta   90.00
_cell.angle_gamma   90.00
#
_symmetry.space_group_name_H-M   'P 1'
#
loop_
_entity.id
_entity.type
_entity.pdbx_description
1 polymer ?
#
loop_
_entity_poly.entity_id
_entity_poly.type
_entity_poly.pdbx_seq_one_letter_code
_entity_poly.pdbx_strand_id
1 'polypeptide(L)'
;MLQQNTTEFKFLFGFLEFLKFLYPKGNIHHVEDSLKSYLEMTQRDLNLNQPMGKFIYSGITHKPWYESHENAVLSLISKTLEKNFDQIESEWLGYLSSDYKIIPKYKPSEIFGESLKNQDEDWQYYLIWRQGKFTKAATSLFPNTVKIISELNPFLYSFGEVVFINMKPGVVLPPHIDDINISLTCHFGIQVPEKCGIKVGGETRS
;
A
#
# COMPACT_ATOMS: atom_id res chain seq x y z
N MET A 1 -22.86 21.53 15.55
CA MET A 1 -23.62 21.47 14.28
C MET A 1 -22.85 22.23 13.22
N LEU A 2 -21.87 21.59 12.59
CA LEU A 2 -21.34 22.09 11.33
C LEU A 2 -22.42 21.83 10.28
N GLN A 3 -22.94 22.88 9.66
CA GLN A 3 -23.65 22.75 8.41
C GLN A 3 -22.69 22.07 7.43
N GLN A 4 -22.87 20.77 7.21
CA GLN A 4 -22.21 20.05 6.12
C GLN A 4 -22.49 20.83 4.85
N ASN A 5 -21.44 21.21 4.13
CA ASN A 5 -21.52 22.10 2.98
C ASN A 5 -22.28 21.37 1.85
N THR A 6 -23.61 21.47 1.88
CA THR A 6 -24.55 20.77 0.97
C THR A 6 -24.21 20.94 -0.50
N THR A 7 -23.50 22.00 -0.86
CA THR A 7 -23.05 22.31 -2.22
C THR A 7 -21.96 21.36 -2.73
N GLU A 8 -20.97 20.99 -1.90
CA GLU A 8 -19.88 20.08 -2.30
C GLU A 8 -20.40 18.66 -2.53
N PHE A 9 -21.31 18.20 -1.67
CA PHE A 9 -21.97 16.90 -1.86
C PHE A 9 -22.87 16.89 -3.09
N LYS A 10 -23.65 17.95 -3.33
CA LYS A 10 -24.46 18.08 -4.55
C LYS A 10 -23.59 18.07 -5.81
N PHE A 11 -22.43 18.73 -5.78
CA PHE A 11 -21.48 18.70 -6.88
C PHE A 11 -20.90 17.30 -7.09
N LEU A 12 -20.48 16.62 -6.02
CA LEU A 12 -19.94 15.25 -6.09
C LEU A 12 -20.96 14.26 -6.67
N PHE A 13 -22.20 14.25 -6.16
CA PHE A 13 -23.24 13.36 -6.68
C PHE A 13 -23.67 13.74 -8.10
N GLY A 14 -23.73 15.03 -8.43
CA GLY A 14 -23.97 15.49 -9.80
C GLY A 14 -22.87 15.04 -10.77
N PHE A 15 -21.62 15.06 -10.33
CA PHE A 15 -20.49 14.54 -11.11
C PHE A 15 -20.56 13.02 -11.25
N LEU A 16 -20.98 12.27 -10.22
CA LEU A 16 -21.20 10.82 -10.32
C LEU A 16 -22.29 10.48 -11.34
N GLU A 17 -23.40 11.21 -11.39
CA GLU A 17 -24.44 11.03 -12.41
C GLU A 17 -23.88 11.30 -13.82
N PHE A 18 -23.06 12.33 -13.98
CA PHE A 18 -22.37 12.59 -15.24
C PHE A 18 -21.43 11.45 -15.63
N LEU A 19 -20.65 10.92 -14.69
CA LEU A 19 -19.78 9.77 -14.93
C LEU A 19 -20.58 8.52 -15.28
N LYS A 20 -21.71 8.25 -14.62
CA LYS A 20 -22.61 7.13 -14.96
C LYS A 20 -23.13 7.26 -16.39
N PHE A 21 -23.48 8.48 -16.80
CA PHE A 21 -23.91 8.76 -18.17
C PHE A 21 -22.78 8.50 -19.18
N LEU A 22 -21.53 8.90 -18.88
CA LEU A 22 -20.39 8.66 -19.76
C LEU A 22 -19.93 7.20 -19.81
N TYR A 23 -20.07 6.47 -18.70
CA TYR A 23 -19.62 5.08 -18.56
C TYR A 23 -20.75 4.17 -18.03
N PRO A 24 -21.83 3.98 -18.81
CA PRO A 24 -23.04 3.27 -18.34
C PRO A 24 -22.82 1.77 -18.11
N LYS A 25 -21.76 1.19 -18.70
CA LYS A 25 -21.32 -0.20 -18.44
C LYS A 25 -20.18 -0.30 -17.41
N GLY A 26 -19.82 0.83 -16.79
CA GLY A 26 -18.75 0.90 -15.80
C GLY A 26 -19.22 0.53 -14.40
N ASN A 27 -18.26 0.32 -13.51
CA ASN A 27 -18.50 -0.02 -12.11
C ASN A 27 -18.69 1.22 -11.22
N ILE A 28 -19.19 2.33 -11.76
CA ILE A 28 -19.34 3.60 -11.03
C ILE A 28 -20.32 3.49 -9.87
N HIS A 29 -21.32 2.60 -9.99
CA HIS A 29 -22.24 2.30 -8.90
C HIS A 29 -21.49 1.85 -7.63
N HIS A 30 -20.38 1.11 -7.75
CA HIS A 30 -19.56 0.76 -6.58
C HIS A 30 -18.94 2.00 -5.92
N VAL A 31 -18.48 3.00 -6.68
CA VAL A 31 -17.98 4.27 -6.12
C VAL A 31 -19.09 4.97 -5.35
N GLU A 32 -20.28 5.05 -5.94
CA GLU A 32 -21.44 5.68 -5.30
C GLU A 32 -21.85 4.96 -4.01
N ASP A 33 -21.96 3.63 -4.03
CA ASP A 33 -22.33 2.82 -2.88
C ASP A 33 -21.30 2.99 -1.75
N SER A 34 -20.01 3.02 -2.10
CA SER A 34 -18.91 3.25 -1.17
C SER A 34 -18.98 4.63 -0.52
N LEU A 35 -19.28 5.66 -1.32
CA LEU A 35 -19.44 7.03 -0.82
C LEU A 35 -20.65 7.17 0.10
N LYS A 36 -21.79 6.57 -0.26
CA LYS A 36 -22.99 6.57 0.60
C LYS A 36 -22.67 5.92 1.95
N SER A 37 -22.08 4.72 1.94
CA SER A 37 -21.71 4.00 3.15
C SER A 37 -20.72 4.78 4.02
N TYR A 38 -19.67 5.36 3.41
CA TYR A 38 -18.69 6.18 4.11
C TYR A 38 -19.33 7.42 4.77
N LEU A 39 -20.27 8.09 4.09
CA LEU A 39 -20.94 9.27 4.63
C LEU A 39 -21.89 8.95 5.77
N GLU A 40 -22.66 7.87 5.66
CA GLU A 40 -23.52 7.39 6.74
C GLU A 40 -22.70 7.03 7.99
N MET A 41 -21.58 6.34 7.79
CA MET A 41 -20.65 5.98 8.87
C MET A 41 -20.02 7.23 9.50
N THR A 42 -19.50 8.15 8.69
CA THR A 42 -18.90 9.40 9.17
C THR A 42 -19.89 10.25 9.97
N GLN A 43 -21.15 10.35 9.51
CA GLN A 43 -22.20 11.04 10.26
C GLN A 43 -22.46 10.37 11.62
N ARG A 44 -22.47 9.03 11.66
CA ARG A 44 -22.61 8.28 12.92
C ARG A 44 -21.42 8.51 13.85
N ASP A 45 -20.19 8.43 13.35
CA ASP A 45 -18.97 8.61 14.16
C ASP A 45 -18.89 10.01 14.75
N LEU A 46 -19.22 11.04 13.95
CA LEU A 46 -19.33 12.42 14.42
C LEU A 46 -20.37 12.58 15.53
N ASN A 47 -21.52 11.91 15.41
CA ASN A 47 -22.55 11.95 16.44
C ASN A 47 -22.11 11.24 17.74
N LEU A 48 -21.20 10.27 17.64
CA LEU A 48 -20.69 9.48 18.75
C LEU A 48 -19.31 9.94 19.27
N ASN A 49 -18.74 11.02 18.71
CA ASN A 49 -17.35 11.45 18.93
C ASN A 49 -16.32 10.31 18.75
N GLN A 50 -16.54 9.43 17.78
CA GLN A 50 -15.62 8.36 17.42
C GLN A 50 -14.69 8.79 16.28
N PRO A 51 -13.52 8.15 16.12
CA PRO A 51 -12.68 8.34 14.94
C PRO A 51 -13.46 8.02 13.67
N MET A 52 -13.28 8.80 12.59
CA MET A 52 -13.94 8.50 11.31
C MET A 52 -13.56 7.10 10.84
N GLY A 53 -14.56 6.33 10.41
CA GLY A 53 -14.34 5.04 9.78
C GLY A 53 -13.54 5.14 8.47
N LYS A 54 -12.92 4.02 8.08
CA LYS A 54 -12.08 3.89 6.88
C LYS A 54 -12.93 3.84 5.60
N PHE A 55 -12.37 4.29 4.48
CA PHE A 55 -13.07 4.20 3.18
C PHE A 55 -12.97 2.79 2.61
N ILE A 56 -14.11 2.14 2.39
CA ILE A 56 -14.20 0.79 1.81
C ILE A 56 -14.89 0.86 0.47
N TYR A 57 -14.18 0.45 -0.57
CA TYR A 57 -14.71 0.29 -1.91
C TYR A 57 -15.53 -1.00 -2.02
N SER A 58 -16.81 -0.85 -2.34
CA SER A 58 -17.78 -1.95 -2.41
C SER A 58 -17.63 -2.77 -3.69
N GLY A 59 -18.06 -4.03 -3.65
CA GLY A 59 -18.16 -4.87 -4.85
C GLY A 59 -16.85 -5.50 -5.34
N ILE A 60 -15.78 -5.46 -4.52
CA ILE A 60 -14.54 -6.17 -4.80
C ILE A 60 -14.36 -7.36 -3.85
N THR A 61 -13.53 -8.32 -4.26
CA THR A 61 -13.24 -9.49 -3.45
C THR A 61 -12.41 -9.12 -2.22
N HIS A 62 -12.72 -9.74 -1.09
CA HIS A 62 -11.97 -9.59 0.15
C HIS A 62 -11.40 -10.94 0.56
N LYS A 63 -10.09 -11.12 0.36
CA LYS A 63 -9.35 -12.29 0.82
C LYS A 63 -8.12 -11.84 1.61
N PRO A 64 -7.75 -12.55 2.69
CA PRO A 64 -6.54 -12.23 3.43
C PRO A 64 -5.27 -12.53 2.62
N TRP A 65 -5.35 -13.53 1.74
CA TRP A 65 -4.24 -13.97 0.89
C TRP A 65 -4.69 -14.09 -0.56
N TYR A 66 -3.80 -13.68 -1.47
CA TYR A 66 -3.93 -13.86 -2.90
C TYR A 66 -2.74 -14.69 -3.39
N GLU A 67 -3.03 -15.76 -4.13
CA GLU A 67 -1.97 -16.60 -4.69
C GLU A 67 -1.34 -15.94 -5.92
N SER A 68 -0.01 -16.05 -6.04
CA SER A 68 0.75 -15.41 -7.13
C SER A 68 0.29 -15.85 -8.51
N HIS A 69 -0.32 -17.02 -8.64
CA HIS A 69 -0.81 -17.60 -9.89
C HIS A 69 -2.33 -17.49 -10.06
N GLU A 70 -3.05 -16.81 -9.16
CA GLU A 70 -4.52 -16.77 -9.18
C GLU A 70 -5.07 -16.05 -10.43
N ASN A 71 -4.33 -15.07 -10.97
CA ASN A 71 -4.68 -14.42 -12.22
C ASN A 71 -3.44 -13.97 -13.01
N ALA A 72 -3.65 -13.59 -14.27
CA ALA A 72 -2.56 -13.24 -15.19
C ALA A 72 -1.73 -12.03 -14.72
N VAL A 73 -2.35 -11.04 -14.06
CA VAL A 73 -1.65 -9.85 -13.55
C VAL A 73 -0.75 -10.22 -12.38
N LEU A 74 -1.27 -10.96 -11.39
CA LEU A 74 -0.47 -11.42 -10.25
C LEU A 74 0.68 -12.31 -10.73
N SER A 75 0.43 -13.20 -11.71
CA SER A 75 1.47 -14.07 -12.24
C SER A 75 2.53 -13.30 -13.01
N LEU A 76 2.15 -12.23 -13.73
CA LEU A 76 3.10 -11.36 -14.42
C LEU A 76 3.98 -10.60 -13.42
N ILE A 77 3.38 -10.05 -12.36
CA ILE A 77 4.11 -9.33 -11.31
C ILE A 77 5.08 -10.28 -10.61
N SER A 78 4.60 -11.43 -10.13
CA SER A 78 5.45 -12.37 -9.38
C SER A 78 6.61 -12.88 -10.24
N LYS A 79 6.34 -13.33 -11.47
CA LYS A 79 7.39 -13.83 -12.37
C LYS A 79 8.40 -12.75 -12.76
N THR A 80 7.94 -11.51 -12.93
CA THR A 80 8.84 -10.39 -13.21
C THR A 80 9.79 -10.13 -12.04
N LEU A 81 9.29 -10.16 -10.80
CA LEU A 81 10.13 -10.00 -9.61
C LEU A 81 11.07 -11.20 -9.41
N GLU A 82 10.53 -12.42 -9.43
CA GLU A 82 11.28 -13.69 -9.24
C GLU A 82 12.41 -13.84 -10.28
N LYS A 83 12.13 -13.57 -11.56
CA LYS A 83 13.14 -13.66 -12.63
C LYS A 83 14.31 -12.70 -12.41
N ASN A 84 14.08 -11.57 -11.75
CA ASN A 84 15.08 -10.54 -11.53
C ASN A 84 15.57 -10.48 -10.08
N PHE A 85 15.31 -11.52 -9.28
CA PHE A 85 15.66 -11.59 -7.86
C PHE A 85 17.13 -11.21 -7.62
N ASP A 86 18.07 -11.84 -8.34
CA ASP A 86 19.52 -11.62 -8.14
C ASP A 86 19.93 -10.15 -8.34
N GLN A 87 19.29 -9.44 -9.26
CA GLN A 87 19.58 -8.03 -9.53
C GLN A 87 19.07 -7.15 -8.39
N ILE A 88 17.85 -7.40 -7.93
CA ILE A 88 17.23 -6.67 -6.81
C ILE A 88 18.01 -6.91 -5.52
N GLU A 89 18.35 -8.17 -5.24
CA GLU A 89 19.14 -8.56 -4.07
C GLU A 89 20.53 -7.92 -4.11
N SER A 90 21.26 -8.04 -5.22
CA SER A 90 22.61 -7.49 -5.34
C SER A 90 22.63 -5.97 -5.13
N GLU A 91 21.65 -5.25 -5.66
CA GLU A 91 21.53 -3.81 -5.48
C GLU A 91 21.23 -3.43 -4.02
N TRP A 92 20.31 -4.16 -3.40
CA TRP A 92 19.95 -3.96 -2.00
C TRP A 92 21.13 -4.23 -1.06
N LEU A 93 21.81 -5.38 -1.21
CA LEU A 93 22.97 -5.73 -0.40
C LEU A 93 24.16 -4.79 -0.67
N GLY A 94 24.34 -4.39 -1.93
CA GLY A 94 25.30 -3.36 -2.31
C GLY A 94 25.07 -2.06 -1.54
N TYR A 95 23.83 -1.57 -1.51
CA TYR A 95 23.46 -0.39 -0.72
C TYR A 95 23.68 -0.59 0.77
N LEU A 96 23.30 -1.73 1.35
CA LEU A 96 23.50 -2.02 2.77
C LEU A 96 24.97 -2.02 3.16
N SER A 97 25.86 -2.50 2.28
CA SER A 97 27.31 -2.51 2.51
C SER A 97 28.00 -1.17 2.23
N SER A 98 27.38 -0.28 1.45
CA SER A 98 27.96 1.02 1.07
C SER A 98 27.89 2.08 2.17
N ASP A 99 28.76 3.09 2.10
CA ASP A 99 28.69 4.29 2.96
C ASP A 99 27.60 5.29 2.51
N TYR A 100 27.05 5.13 1.31
CA TYR A 100 26.08 6.06 0.71
C TYR A 100 24.66 5.83 1.23
N LYS A 101 24.37 6.24 2.47
CA LYS A 101 23.04 6.11 3.09
C LYS A 101 22.09 7.26 2.70
N ILE A 102 21.86 7.44 1.40
CA ILE A 102 21.08 8.57 0.84
C ILE A 102 19.62 8.24 0.46
N ILE A 103 19.23 6.97 0.54
CA ILE A 103 17.82 6.58 0.36
C ILE A 103 16.99 7.13 1.52
N PRO A 104 15.87 7.83 1.28
CA PRO A 104 14.98 8.29 2.33
C PRO A 104 14.53 7.13 3.21
N LYS A 105 14.81 7.26 4.50
CA LYS A 105 14.54 6.26 5.51
C LYS A 105 13.47 6.79 6.46
N TYR A 106 12.45 5.99 6.70
CA TYR A 106 11.34 6.35 7.59
C TYR A 106 11.23 5.36 8.73
N LYS A 107 10.91 5.91 9.90
CA LYS A 107 10.69 5.12 11.11
C LYS A 107 9.23 4.67 11.18
N PRO A 108 8.95 3.49 11.73
CA PRO A 108 7.59 3.03 11.93
C PRO A 108 6.78 3.96 12.82
N SER A 109 7.38 4.63 13.80
CA SER A 109 6.65 5.61 14.63
C SER A 109 6.19 6.85 13.84
N GLU A 110 6.90 7.22 12.77
CA GLU A 110 6.55 8.34 11.89
C GLU A 110 5.40 7.98 10.94
N ILE A 111 5.29 6.69 10.57
CA ILE A 111 4.31 6.21 9.60
C ILE A 111 3.05 5.69 10.29
N PHE A 112 3.21 4.89 11.34
CA PHE A 112 2.14 4.13 12.00
C PHE A 112 1.83 4.63 13.42
N GLY A 113 2.58 5.62 13.91
CA GLY A 113 2.32 6.31 15.17
C GLY A 113 3.24 5.92 16.33
N GLU A 114 3.26 6.76 17.36
CA GLU A 114 4.25 6.74 18.46
C GLU A 114 4.34 5.41 19.24
N SER A 115 3.29 4.58 19.21
CA SER A 115 3.30 3.26 19.86
C SER A 115 4.43 2.34 19.38
N LEU A 116 4.98 2.59 18.19
CA LEU A 116 6.06 1.81 17.57
C LEU A 116 7.46 2.42 17.76
N LYS A 117 7.60 3.45 18.58
CA LYS A 117 8.87 4.15 18.81
C LYS A 117 10.01 3.25 19.29
N ASN A 118 9.69 2.18 20.03
CA ASN A 118 10.67 1.19 20.47
C ASN A 118 11.23 0.33 19.32
N GLN A 119 10.58 0.31 18.16
CA GLN A 119 11.00 -0.41 16.96
C GLN A 119 11.78 0.48 15.97
N ASP A 120 11.90 1.77 16.24
CA ASP A 120 12.42 2.78 15.30
C ASP A 120 13.85 2.54 14.82
N GLU A 121 14.66 1.76 15.55
CA GLU A 121 16.03 1.45 15.18
C GLU A 121 16.17 0.08 14.49
N ASP A 122 15.16 -0.78 14.67
CA ASP A 122 15.19 -2.19 14.26
C ASP A 122 14.26 -2.50 13.10
N TRP A 123 13.32 -1.61 12.80
CA TRP A 123 12.44 -1.70 11.64
C TRP A 123 12.51 -0.43 10.81
N GLN A 124 12.84 -0.57 9.53
CA GLN A 124 13.19 0.56 8.67
C GLN A 124 12.57 0.46 7.29
N TYR A 125 12.04 1.58 6.82
CA TYR A 125 11.45 1.75 5.49
C TYR A 125 12.36 2.56 4.60
N TYR A 126 12.75 2.02 3.45
CA TYR A 126 13.61 2.68 2.49
C TYR A 126 12.81 2.99 1.22
N LEU A 127 12.37 4.25 1.11
CA LEU A 127 11.46 4.67 0.04
C LEU A 127 12.17 4.83 -1.29
N ILE A 128 11.76 4.04 -2.29
CA ILE A 128 12.31 4.13 -3.64
C ILE A 128 11.32 4.69 -4.66
N TRP A 129 10.01 4.51 -4.47
CA TRP A 129 8.97 5.05 -5.34
C TRP A 129 7.73 5.48 -4.54
N ARG A 130 7.15 6.63 -4.90
CA ARG A 130 5.89 7.14 -4.36
C ARG A 130 5.25 8.12 -5.33
N GLN A 131 3.92 8.15 -5.39
CA GLN A 131 3.18 9.14 -6.18
C GLN A 131 3.64 9.19 -7.66
N GLY A 132 3.84 8.01 -8.27
CA GLY A 132 4.22 7.91 -9.68
C GLY A 132 5.70 8.21 -9.97
N LYS A 133 6.54 8.42 -8.96
CA LYS A 133 7.93 8.85 -9.15
C LYS A 133 8.91 8.07 -8.28
N PHE A 134 10.05 7.73 -8.87
CA PHE A 134 11.20 7.24 -8.12
C PHE A 134 11.91 8.39 -7.39
N THR A 135 12.51 8.08 -6.24
CA THR A 135 13.40 9.01 -5.57
C THR A 135 14.70 9.17 -6.38
N LYS A 136 15.33 10.35 -6.33
CA LYS A 136 16.60 10.60 -7.04
C LYS A 136 17.68 9.58 -6.63
N ALA A 137 17.75 9.28 -5.33
CA ALA A 137 18.68 8.31 -4.80
C ALA A 137 18.42 6.89 -5.37
N ALA A 138 17.15 6.46 -5.47
CA ALA A 138 16.81 5.17 -6.07
C ALA A 138 17.26 5.06 -7.54
N THR A 139 17.06 6.12 -8.34
CA THR A 139 17.48 6.11 -9.76
C THR A 139 18.99 5.96 -9.94
N SER A 140 19.79 6.35 -8.94
CA SER A 140 21.26 6.22 -8.99
C SER A 140 21.77 4.93 -8.36
N LEU A 141 21.16 4.48 -7.26
CA LEU A 141 21.66 3.36 -6.45
C LEU A 141 21.03 2.03 -6.84
N PHE A 142 19.83 2.05 -7.41
CA PHE A 142 19.05 0.86 -7.76
C PHE A 142 18.58 0.85 -9.23
N PRO A 143 19.46 1.10 -10.21
CA PRO A 143 19.06 1.26 -11.62
C PRO A 143 18.31 0.05 -12.20
N ASN A 144 18.66 -1.18 -11.83
CA ASN A 144 17.97 -2.38 -12.28
C ASN A 144 16.62 -2.51 -11.61
N THR A 145 16.54 -2.33 -10.29
CA THR A 145 15.26 -2.33 -9.55
C THR A 145 14.30 -1.28 -10.12
N VAL A 146 14.79 -0.06 -10.39
CA VAL A 146 14.00 1.01 -11.01
C VAL A 146 13.47 0.58 -12.39
N LYS A 147 14.30 -0.05 -13.22
CA LYS A 147 13.87 -0.57 -14.52
C LYS A 147 12.77 -1.62 -14.38
N ILE A 148 12.95 -2.60 -13.49
CA ILE A 148 12.00 -3.70 -13.23
C ILE A 148 10.66 -3.14 -12.73
N ILE A 149 10.69 -2.25 -11.73
CA ILE A 149 9.47 -1.64 -11.19
C ILE A 149 8.79 -0.74 -12.22
N SER A 150 9.55 -0.10 -13.12
CA SER A 150 8.97 0.68 -14.22
C SER A 150 8.17 -0.19 -15.20
N GLU A 151 8.58 -1.43 -15.44
CA GLU A 151 7.81 -2.39 -16.25
C GLU A 151 6.48 -2.76 -15.59
N LEU A 152 6.43 -2.70 -14.25
CA LEU A 152 5.24 -2.99 -13.44
C LEU A 152 4.37 -1.75 -13.16
N ASN A 153 4.80 -0.56 -13.57
CA ASN A 153 4.12 0.72 -13.30
C ASN A 153 2.61 0.74 -13.63
N PRO A 154 2.12 0.08 -14.71
CA PRO A 154 0.68 0.01 -15.00
C PRO A 154 -0.16 -0.67 -13.90
N PHE A 155 0.46 -1.45 -13.02
CA PHE A 155 -0.20 -2.18 -11.94
C PHE A 155 0.04 -1.56 -10.55
N LEU A 156 0.90 -0.54 -10.47
CA LEU A 156 1.16 0.15 -9.21
C LEU A 156 0.01 1.08 -8.86
N TYR A 157 -0.43 1.01 -7.61
CA TYR A 157 -1.38 1.97 -7.09
C TYR A 157 -0.74 3.35 -7.02
N SER A 158 -1.36 4.38 -7.62
CA SER A 158 -0.75 5.71 -7.75
C SER A 158 -0.47 6.40 -6.42
N PHE A 159 -1.20 6.04 -5.35
CA PHE A 159 -0.95 6.53 -3.99
C PHE A 159 -0.19 5.52 -3.11
N GLY A 160 0.19 4.38 -3.67
CA GLY A 160 1.03 3.40 -2.99
C GLY A 160 2.50 3.79 -2.97
N GLU A 161 3.29 2.91 -2.39
CA GLU A 161 4.74 3.06 -2.26
C GLU A 161 5.44 1.77 -2.70
N VAL A 162 6.67 1.90 -3.17
CA VAL A 162 7.61 0.78 -3.27
C VAL A 162 8.77 1.08 -2.33
N VAL A 163 9.02 0.15 -1.42
CA VAL A 163 9.98 0.28 -0.33
C VAL A 163 10.81 -0.98 -0.21
N PHE A 164 12.09 -0.84 0.15
CA PHE A 164 12.78 -1.93 0.83
C PHE A 164 12.47 -1.85 2.31
N ILE A 165 12.24 -2.99 2.95
CA ILE A 165 12.01 -3.08 4.40
C ILE A 165 13.13 -3.91 5.01
N ASN A 166 13.74 -3.38 6.06
CA ASN A 166 14.69 -4.12 6.88
C ASN A 166 14.14 -4.26 8.30
N MET A 167 14.09 -5.48 8.80
CA MET A 167 13.61 -5.81 10.15
C MET A 167 14.64 -6.68 10.86
N LYS A 168 15.10 -6.24 12.03
CA LYS A 168 16.01 -7.02 12.87
C LYS A 168 15.24 -8.07 13.70
N PRO A 169 15.93 -9.09 14.24
CA PRO A 169 15.31 -10.05 15.14
C PRO A 169 14.63 -9.38 16.33
N GLY A 170 13.44 -9.86 16.71
CA GLY A 170 12.67 -9.36 17.85
C GLY A 170 11.64 -8.28 17.54
N VAL A 171 11.61 -7.75 16.30
CA VAL A 171 10.56 -6.82 15.88
C VAL A 171 9.21 -7.53 15.81
N VAL A 172 8.22 -7.00 16.52
CA VAL A 172 6.82 -7.48 16.49
C VAL A 172 5.89 -6.29 16.28
N LEU A 173 5.05 -6.38 15.26
CA LEU A 173 4.04 -5.37 14.97
C LEU A 173 2.73 -5.71 15.68
N PRO A 174 2.01 -4.70 16.22
CA PRO A 174 0.66 -4.91 16.68
C PRO A 174 -0.26 -5.24 15.49
N PRO A 175 -1.39 -5.94 15.73
CA PRO A 175 -2.42 -6.12 14.72
C PRO A 175 -2.91 -4.76 14.18
N HIS A 176 -2.93 -4.62 12.86
CA HIS A 176 -3.34 -3.40 12.18
C HIS A 176 -4.03 -3.73 10.85
N ILE A 177 -4.65 -2.73 10.25
CA ILE A 177 -5.28 -2.78 8.93
C ILE A 177 -5.00 -1.46 8.19
N ASP A 178 -4.92 -1.52 6.86
CA ASP A 178 -4.80 -0.34 6.02
C ASP A 178 -6.10 0.47 5.97
N ASP A 179 -6.03 1.70 5.46
CA ASP A 179 -7.16 2.65 5.41
C ASP A 179 -8.11 2.43 4.23
N ILE A 180 -7.68 1.64 3.24
CA ILE A 180 -8.42 1.38 2.00
C ILE A 180 -8.28 -0.08 1.59
N ASN A 181 -9.24 -0.61 0.83
CA ASN A 181 -9.24 -1.99 0.34
C ASN A 181 -8.99 -2.13 -1.18
N ILE A 182 -8.60 -1.04 -1.86
CA ILE A 182 -8.46 -1.00 -3.33
C ILE A 182 -7.05 -1.35 -3.83
N SER A 183 -6.16 -1.75 -2.94
CA SER A 183 -4.79 -2.17 -3.26
C SER A 183 -4.44 -3.47 -2.56
N LEU A 184 -3.51 -4.22 -3.15
CA LEU A 184 -2.87 -5.36 -2.52
C LEU A 184 -1.42 -4.99 -2.19
N THR A 185 -0.96 -5.40 -1.01
CA THR A 185 0.44 -5.27 -0.62
C THR A 185 1.20 -6.53 -1.05
N CYS A 186 2.20 -6.37 -1.90
CA CYS A 186 3.09 -7.44 -2.30
C CYS A 186 4.35 -7.42 -1.42
N HIS A 187 4.59 -8.49 -0.67
CA HIS A 187 5.85 -8.72 0.04
C HIS A 187 6.73 -9.64 -0.81
N PHE A 188 7.88 -9.14 -1.23
CA PHE A 188 8.88 -9.90 -1.98
C PHE A 188 10.09 -10.14 -1.07
N GLY A 189 10.26 -11.39 -0.62
CA GLY A 189 11.35 -11.77 0.28
C GLY A 189 12.69 -11.70 -0.42
N ILE A 190 13.68 -11.02 0.19
CA ILE A 190 15.07 -10.95 -0.30
C ILE A 190 15.95 -11.82 0.61
N GLN A 191 16.14 -11.39 1.86
CA GLN A 191 16.80 -12.19 2.90
C GLN A 191 15.79 -12.47 4.01
N VAL A 192 15.26 -13.70 4.05
CA VAL A 192 14.25 -14.12 5.02
C VAL A 192 14.83 -15.20 5.94
N PRO A 193 15.21 -14.84 7.18
CA PRO A 193 15.68 -15.82 8.16
C PRO A 193 14.59 -16.82 8.57
N GLU A 194 15.00 -17.93 9.19
CA GLU A 194 14.07 -18.81 9.87
C GLU A 194 13.30 -18.05 10.96
N LYS A 195 12.06 -18.50 11.23
CA LYS A 195 11.17 -17.95 12.27
C LYS A 195 10.72 -16.50 12.03
N CYS A 196 10.77 -16.05 10.78
CA CYS A 196 10.02 -14.88 10.32
C CYS A 196 8.63 -15.29 9.85
N GLY A 197 7.64 -14.40 9.97
CA GLY A 197 6.30 -14.66 9.47
C GLY A 197 5.35 -13.49 9.65
N ILE A 198 4.25 -13.51 8.90
CA ILE A 198 3.19 -12.53 8.91
C ILE A 198 1.85 -13.26 9.06
N LYS A 199 0.95 -12.71 9.89
CA LYS A 199 -0.39 -13.25 10.12
C LYS A 199 -1.44 -12.33 9.52
N VAL A 200 -2.22 -12.83 8.56
CA VAL A 200 -3.31 -12.09 7.91
C VAL A 200 -4.58 -12.95 7.93
N GLY A 201 -5.69 -12.38 8.38
CA GLY A 201 -6.99 -13.08 8.42
C GLY A 201 -7.01 -14.39 9.23
N GLY A 202 -6.11 -14.55 10.20
CA GLY A 202 -6.01 -15.76 11.02
C GLY A 202 -4.97 -16.78 10.54
N GLU A 203 -4.46 -16.65 9.33
CA GLU A 203 -3.45 -17.54 8.74
C GLU A 203 -2.06 -16.91 8.80
N THR A 204 -1.07 -17.68 9.25
CA THR A 204 0.34 -17.26 9.30
C THR A 204 1.11 -17.87 8.12
N ARG A 205 1.85 -17.03 7.38
CA ARG A 205 2.77 -17.43 6.30
C ARG A 205 4.17 -16.88 6.56
N SER A 206 5.18 -17.52 6.00
CA SER A 206 6.62 -17.19 6.11
C SER A 206 7.30 -17.24 4.76
#